data_AF-A0A0N8R750-F1
#
_entry.id   AF-A0A0N8R750-F1
#
_cell.length_a   1.000
_cell.length_b   1.000
_cell.length_c   1.000
_cell.angle_alpha   90.00
_cell.angle_beta   90.00
_cell.angle_gamma   90.00
#
_symmetry.space_group_name_H-M   'P 1'
#
loop_
_entity.id
_entity.type
_entity.pdbx_description
1 polymer ?
#
loop_
_entity_poly.entity_id
_entity_poly.type
_entity_poly.pdbx_seq_one_letter_code
_entity_poly.pdbx_strand_id
1 'polypeptide(L)'
;MEKEKAGSKVVMVGDCRISISLEYSDGKPVSGDLFLESDQPDIAGILKTISGVWESEGQAMADLELQARAWVNSLNQRARRV
;
A
#
# COMPACT_ATOMS: atom_id res chain seq x y z
N MET A 1 -2.09 19.75 -11.05
CA MET A 1 -3.01 18.59 -11.05
C MET A 1 -2.15 17.39 -11.41
N GLU A 2 -1.57 16.74 -10.40
CA GLU A 2 -0.78 15.52 -10.60
C GLU A 2 -1.71 14.45 -11.17
N LYS A 3 -1.39 13.95 -12.37
CA LYS A 3 -2.11 12.83 -12.94
C LYS A 3 -1.74 11.60 -12.10
N GLU A 4 -2.71 10.99 -11.42
CA GLU A 4 -2.56 9.61 -10.97
C GLU A 4 -2.05 8.80 -12.17
N LYS A 5 -0.83 8.26 -12.06
CA LYS A 5 -0.37 7.27 -13.04
C LYS A 5 -1.29 6.06 -12.84
N ALA A 6 -1.91 5.58 -13.91
CA ALA A 6 -2.68 4.35 -13.90
C ALA A 6 -1.89 3.26 -13.15
N GLY A 7 -2.54 2.55 -12.24
CA GLY A 7 -1.88 1.57 -11.38
C GLY A 7 -1.09 2.13 -10.20
N SER A 8 -1.28 3.39 -9.79
CA SER A 8 -0.72 3.91 -8.54
C SER A 8 -1.75 4.68 -7.72
N LYS A 9 -1.64 4.60 -6.40
CA LYS A 9 -2.54 5.27 -5.45
C LYS A 9 -1.79 5.64 -4.17
N VAL A 10 -2.16 6.75 -3.54
CA VAL A 10 -1.69 7.09 -2.19
C VAL A 10 -2.83 6.93 -1.20
N VAL A 11 -2.56 6.27 -0.07
CA VAL A 11 -3.51 6.08 1.03
C VAL A 11 -2.93 6.72 2.29
N MET A 12 -3.76 7.46 3.03
CA MET A 12 -3.42 8.02 4.34
C MET A 12 -4.04 7.19 5.46
N VAL A 13 -3.22 6.80 6.44
CA VAL A 13 -3.65 6.03 7.63
C VAL A 13 -3.05 6.67 8.88
N GLY A 14 -3.80 7.55 9.53
CA GLY A 14 -3.24 8.43 10.57
C GLY A 14 -2.15 9.32 9.97
N ASP A 15 -0.99 9.37 10.62
CA ASP A 15 0.19 10.14 10.17
C ASP A 15 1.08 9.37 9.18
N CYS A 16 0.62 8.21 8.71
CA CYS A 16 1.33 7.39 7.73
C CYS A 16 0.80 7.65 6.32
N ARG A 17 1.72 7.86 5.37
CA ARG A 17 1.44 7.92 3.94
C ARG A 17 1.89 6.60 3.31
N ILE A 18 0.99 5.89 2.64
CA ILE A 18 1.31 4.65 1.93
C ILE A 18 1.16 4.87 0.43
N SER A 19 2.25 4.68 -0.30
CA SER A 19 2.24 4.65 -1.76
C SER A 19 2.02 3.24 -2.25
N ILE A 20 0.96 3.03 -3.03
CA ILE A 20 0.56 1.77 -3.65
C ILE A 20 0.93 1.84 -5.13
N SER A 21 1.61 0.83 -5.64
CA SER A 21 1.92 0.68 -7.07
C SER A 21 1.61 -0.74 -7.53
N LEU A 22 0.92 -0.88 -8.67
CA LEU A 22 0.58 -2.16 -9.28
C LEU A 22 1.62 -2.56 -10.32
N GLU A 23 1.89 -3.86 -10.35
CA GLU A 23 2.56 -4.53 -11.44
C GLU A 23 1.53 -5.30 -12.27
N TYR A 24 1.69 -5.30 -13.58
CA TYR A 24 0.76 -5.92 -14.52
C TYR A 24 1.46 -7.01 -15.33
N SER A 25 0.73 -8.08 -15.62
CA SER A 25 1.08 -9.10 -16.62
C SER A 25 -0.15 -9.33 -17.49
N ASP A 26 0.03 -9.36 -18.81
CA ASP A 26 -1.05 -9.55 -19.78
C ASP A 26 -2.27 -8.62 -19.57
N GLY A 27 -2.00 -7.37 -19.15
CA GLY A 27 -3.03 -6.36 -18.90
C GLY A 27 -3.82 -6.55 -17.60
N LYS A 28 -3.48 -7.54 -16.77
CA LYS A 28 -4.08 -7.76 -15.45
C LYS A 28 -3.07 -7.45 -14.33
N PRO A 29 -3.50 -6.89 -13.20
CA PRO A 29 -2.63 -6.74 -12.04
C PRO A 29 -2.21 -8.10 -11.49
N VAL A 30 -0.91 -8.26 -11.20
CA VAL A 30 -0.32 -9.50 -10.66
C VAL A 30 0.45 -9.30 -9.35
N SER A 31 0.82 -8.06 -9.04
CA SER A 31 1.41 -7.69 -7.76
C SER A 31 1.10 -6.25 -7.40
N GLY A 32 1.30 -5.91 -6.13
CA GLY A 32 1.17 -4.56 -5.60
C GLY A 32 2.22 -4.26 -4.54
N ASP A 33 2.97 -3.19 -4.72
CA ASP A 33 3.94 -2.68 -3.76
C ASP A 33 3.31 -1.62 -2.87
N LEU A 34 3.51 -1.76 -1.56
CA LEU A 34 3.12 -0.81 -0.53
C LEU A 34 4.39 -0.21 0.08
N PHE A 35 4.61 1.07 -0.13
CA PHE A 35 5.72 1.80 0.50
C PHE A 35 5.20 2.74 1.59
N LEU A 36 5.67 2.55 2.82
CA LEU A 36 5.25 3.30 4.00
C LEU A 36 6.19 4.47 4.29
N GLU A 37 5.66 5.68 4.21
CA GLU A 37 6.29 6.92 4.68
C GLU A 37 5.65 7.33 6.01
N SER A 38 6.48 7.60 7.02
CA SER A 38 6.04 8.02 8.35
C SER A 38 7.13 8.84 9.02
N ASP A 39 6.74 9.76 9.91
CA ASP A 39 7.68 10.47 10.80
C ASP A 39 8.18 9.57 11.94
N GLN A 40 7.57 8.40 12.14
CA GLN A 40 8.03 7.41 13.11
C GLN A 40 9.20 6.60 12.52
N PRO A 41 10.44 6.75 13.02
CA PRO A 41 11.62 6.15 12.40
C PRO A 41 11.60 4.62 12.39
N ASP A 42 10.93 3.99 13.36
CA ASP A 42 10.86 2.53 13.48
C ASP A 42 9.98 1.87 12.41
N ILE A 43 9.09 2.63 11.77
CA ILE A 43 8.14 2.13 10.76
C ILE A 43 8.26 2.84 9.41
N ALA A 44 9.11 3.87 9.30
CA ALA A 44 9.35 4.58 8.07
C ALA A 44 10.17 3.76 7.07
N GLY A 45 9.88 3.93 5.78
CA GLY A 45 10.65 3.33 4.68
C GLY A 45 10.42 1.84 4.48
N ILE A 46 9.40 1.24 5.12
CA ILE A 46 9.11 -0.18 4.91
C ILE A 46 8.43 -0.37 3.55
N LEU A 47 9.00 -1.26 2.74
CA LEU A 47 8.42 -1.75 1.50
C LEU A 47 7.81 -3.13 1.74
N LYS A 48 6.58 -3.34 1.26
CA LYS A 48 5.88 -4.62 1.29
C LYS A 48 5.25 -4.91 -0.07
N THR A 49 5.66 -6.00 -0.70
CA THR A 49 5.06 -6.52 -1.92
C THR A 49 3.96 -7.53 -1.60
N ILE A 50 2.84 -7.44 -2.31
CA ILE A 50 1.70 -8.33 -2.20
C ILE A 50 1.45 -8.90 -3.59
N SER A 51 1.66 -10.21 -3.76
CA SER A 51 1.28 -10.91 -4.98
C SER A 51 -0.20 -11.30 -4.92
N GLY A 52 -0.89 -11.18 -6.05
CA GLY A 52 -2.30 -11.52 -6.16
C GLY A 52 -2.73 -11.59 -7.61
N VAL A 53 -3.78 -12.36 -7.90
CA VAL A 53 -4.42 -12.34 -9.22
C VAL A 53 -5.71 -11.55 -9.08
N TRP A 54 -5.77 -10.40 -9.74
CA TRP A 54 -6.96 -9.56 -9.73
C TRP A 54 -7.60 -9.50 -11.11
N GLU A 55 -8.93 -9.44 -11.14
CA GLU A 55 -9.67 -9.34 -12.40
C GLU A 55 -9.65 -7.91 -12.97
N SER A 56 -9.36 -6.91 -12.13
CA SER A 56 -9.25 -5.51 -12.54
C SER A 56 -8.34 -4.69 -11.63
N GLU A 57 -7.85 -3.57 -12.15
CA GLU A 57 -7.11 -2.56 -11.37
C GLU A 57 -7.94 -2.02 -10.18
N GLY A 58 -9.23 -1.77 -10.37
CA GLY A 58 -10.09 -1.27 -9.29
C GLY A 58 -10.21 -2.26 -8.12
N GLN A 59 -10.31 -3.56 -8.44
CA GLN A 59 -10.31 -4.62 -7.43
C GLN A 59 -8.95 -4.70 -6.72
N ALA A 60 -7.85 -4.69 -7.49
CA ALA A 60 -6.50 -4.72 -6.92
C ALA A 60 -6.26 -3.55 -5.96
N MET A 61 -6.65 -2.33 -6.35
CA MET A 61 -6.50 -1.15 -5.52
C MET A 61 -7.33 -1.22 -4.23
N ALA A 62 -8.57 -1.72 -4.29
CA ALA A 62 -9.41 -1.87 -3.10
C ALA A 62 -8.80 -2.88 -2.11
N ASP A 63 -8.34 -4.02 -2.62
CA ASP A 63 -7.72 -5.07 -1.80
C ASP A 63 -6.40 -4.60 -1.17
N LEU A 64 -5.54 -3.94 -1.95
CA LEU A 64 -4.26 -3.41 -1.47
C LEU A 64 -4.47 -2.28 -0.46
N GLU A 65 -5.46 -1.41 -0.65
CA GLU A 65 -5.81 -0.40 0.35
C GLU A 65 -6.24 -1.03 1.67
N LEU A 66 -7.11 -2.04 1.64
CA LEU A 66 -7.54 -2.75 2.84
C LEU A 66 -6.34 -3.37 3.57
N GLN A 67 -5.43 -4.00 2.82
CA GLN A 67 -4.22 -4.59 3.35
C GLN A 67 -3.24 -3.55 3.90
N ALA A 68 -3.08 -2.40 3.24
CA ALA A 68 -2.27 -1.29 3.71
C ALA A 68 -2.78 -0.75 5.05
N ARG A 69 -4.09 -0.55 5.17
CA ARG A 69 -4.74 -0.11 6.42
C ARG A 69 -4.54 -1.11 7.55
N ALA A 70 -4.78 -2.39 7.30
CA ALA A 70 -4.58 -3.45 8.28
C ALA A 70 -3.10 -3.53 8.72
N TRP A 71 -2.18 -3.40 7.77
CA TRP A 71 -0.75 -3.44 8.03
C TRP A 71 -0.28 -2.28 8.91
N VAL A 72 -0.62 -1.04 8.57
CA VAL A 72 -0.24 0.14 9.37
C VAL A 72 -0.85 0.09 10.76
N ASN A 73 -2.11 -0.33 10.90
CA ASN A 73 -2.72 -0.53 12.21
C ASN A 73 -1.96 -1.55 13.07
N SER A 74 -1.45 -2.62 12.46
CA SER A 74 -0.63 -3.62 13.17
C SER A 74 0.73 -3.06 13.62
N LEU A 75 1.36 -2.22 12.79
CA LEU A 75 2.64 -1.57 13.11
C LEU A 75 2.46 -0.58 14.26
N ASN A 76 1.44 0.27 14.21
CA ASN A 76 1.12 1.23 15.27
C ASN A 76 0.79 0.55 16.61
N GLN A 77 0.14 -0.62 16.59
CA GLN A 77 -0.11 -1.39 17.81
C GLN A 77 1.17 -1.99 18.40
N ARG A 78 2.14 -2.39 17.56
CA ARG A 78 3.43 -2.92 18.00
C ARG A 78 4.31 -1.82 18.61
N ALA A 79 4.39 -0.65 17.97
CA ALA A 79 5.17 0.49 18.45
C ALA A 79 4.73 0.97 19.85
N ARG A 80 3.43 0.86 20.18
CA ARG A 80 2.87 1.28 21.48
C ARG A 80 3.10 0.30 22.64
N ARG A 81 3.65 -0.89 22.38
CA ARG A 81 3.88 -1.94 23.40
C ARG A 81 5.31 -1.97 23.93
N VAL A 82 6.18 -1.10 23.42
CA VAL A 82 7.58 -0.94 23.84
C VAL A 82 7.69 0.29 24.72
#